data_AF-A0A8S3IFJ3-F1
#
_entry.id   AF-A0A8S3IFJ3-F1
#
_cell.length_a   1.000
_cell.length_b   1.000
_cell.length_c   1.000
_cell.angle_alpha   90.00
_cell.angle_beta   90.00
_cell.angle_gamma   90.00
#
_symmetry.space_group_name_H-M   'P 1'
#
loop_
_entity.id
_entity.type
_entity.pdbx_description
1 polymer ?
#
loop_
_entity_poly.entity_id
_entity_poly.type
_entity_poly.pdbx_seq_one_letter_code
_entity_poly.pdbx_strand_id
1 'polypeptide(L)'
;TLNELDLSYNAIGDEGVQHLANALRKNTGLKEFDLSGNRISNVGVNHLANAAQKNTTLTTLVLISNYFGSEIDSSAMKLFQKNTALKVKISW
;
A
#
# COMPACT_ATOMS: atom_id res chain seq x y z
N THR A 1 -8.95 13.52 -13.55
CA THR A 1 -8.25 12.27 -13.17
C THR A 1 -8.11 12.25 -11.66
N LEU A 2 -8.30 11.12 -10.99
CA LEU A 2 -8.13 11.04 -9.54
C LEU A 2 -6.64 10.95 -9.21
N ASN A 3 -6.13 11.87 -8.39
CA ASN A 3 -4.72 11.94 -7.99
C ASN A 3 -4.48 11.46 -6.56
N GLU A 4 -5.48 11.58 -5.69
CA GLU A 4 -5.38 11.24 -4.27
C GLU A 4 -6.59 10.39 -3.89
N LEU A 5 -6.36 9.35 -3.10
CA LEU A 5 -7.39 8.46 -2.59
C LEU A 5 -7.10 8.20 -1.12
N ASP A 6 -8.01 8.64 -0.27
CA ASP A 6 -7.99 8.37 1.16
C ASP A 6 -9.04 7.31 1.49
N LEU A 7 -8.58 6.16 1.96
CA LEU A 7 -9.41 5.07 2.49
C LEU A 7 -9.02 4.74 3.94
N SER A 8 -8.52 5.72 4.69
CA SER A 8 -8.16 5.55 6.08
C SER A 8 -9.37 5.20 6.96
N TYR A 9 -9.17 4.39 7.99
CA TYR A 9 -10.19 4.00 8.98
C TYR A 9 -11.46 3.35 8.39
N ASN A 10 -11.32 2.53 7.34
CA ASN A 10 -12.44 1.84 6.70
C ASN A 10 -12.55 0.34 7.03
N ALA A 11 -11.80 -0.12 8.04
CA ALA A 11 -11.74 -1.53 8.43
C ALA A 11 -11.38 -2.51 7.28
N ILE A 12 -10.63 -2.02 6.28
CA ILE A 12 -10.21 -2.81 5.12
C ILE A 12 -9.22 -3.88 5.58
N GLY A 13 -9.54 -5.14 5.31
CA GLY A 13 -8.65 -6.29 5.55
C GLY A 13 -7.78 -6.65 4.35
N ASP A 14 -6.99 -7.71 4.49
CA ASP A 14 -6.07 -8.19 3.46
C ASP A 14 -6.75 -8.49 2.12
N GLU A 15 -7.95 -9.05 2.14
CA GLU A 15 -8.73 -9.32 0.93
C GLU A 15 -9.13 -8.02 0.21
N GLY A 16 -9.60 -7.01 0.95
CA GLY A 16 -9.93 -5.71 0.38
C GLY A 16 -8.70 -5.04 -0.24
N VAL A 17 -7.56 -5.10 0.46
CA VAL A 17 -6.28 -4.60 -0.06
C VAL A 17 -5.80 -5.37 -1.28
N GLN A 18 -6.03 -6.68 -1.36
CA GLN A 18 -5.69 -7.46 -2.55
C GLN A 18 -6.41 -6.91 -3.80
N HIS A 19 -7.70 -6.61 -3.69
CA HIS A 19 -8.47 -6.01 -4.77
C HIS A 19 -7.96 -4.61 -5.14
N LEU A 20 -7.67 -3.78 -4.13
CA LEU A 20 -7.09 -2.44 -4.32
C LEU A 20 -5.72 -2.51 -4.99
N ALA A 21 -4.86 -3.47 -4.61
CA ALA A 21 -3.56 -3.70 -5.22
C ALA A 21 -3.68 -4.12 -6.69
N ASN A 22 -4.66 -4.97 -7.02
CA ASN A 22 -4.94 -5.34 -8.41
C ASN A 22 -5.37 -4.14 -9.26
N ALA A 23 -6.21 -3.25 -8.70
CA ALA A 23 -6.62 -2.01 -9.36
C ALA A 23 -5.44 -1.04 -9.53
N LEU A 24 -4.60 -0.91 -8.49
CA LEU A 24 -3.43 -0.03 -8.48
C LEU A 24 -2.44 -0.38 -9.60
N ARG A 25 -2.25 -1.66 -9.95
CA ARG A 25 -1.36 -2.07 -11.05
C ARG A 25 -1.73 -1.45 -12.41
N LYS A 26 -3.01 -1.15 -12.64
CA LYS A 26 -3.52 -0.58 -13.89
C LYS A 26 -3.78 0.92 -13.80
N ASN A 27 -3.77 1.47 -12.59
CA ASN A 27 -4.04 2.88 -12.37
C ASN A 27 -2.84 3.72 -12.83
N THR A 28 -3.11 4.77 -13.60
CA THR A 28 -2.09 5.67 -14.17
C THR A 28 -2.28 7.13 -13.75
N GLY A 29 -3.16 7.40 -12.78
CA GLY A 29 -3.46 8.76 -12.30
C GLY A 29 -3.05 8.99 -10.85
N LEU A 30 -3.25 7.98 -10.00
CA LEU A 30 -3.09 8.09 -8.56
C LEU A 30 -1.64 8.36 -8.19
N LYS A 31 -1.44 9.38 -7.35
CA LYS A 31 -0.18 9.87 -6.80
C LYS A 31 -0.07 9.55 -5.32
N GLU A 32 -1.18 9.68 -4.58
CA GLU A 32 -1.21 9.40 -3.15
C GLU A 32 -2.34 8.42 -2.80
N PHE A 33 -2.02 7.45 -1.97
CA PHE A 33 -2.96 6.46 -1.47
C PHE A 33 -2.79 6.29 0.03
N ASP A 34 -3.80 6.71 0.79
CA ASP A 34 -3.85 6.54 2.24
C ASP A 34 -4.72 5.33 2.63
N LEU A 35 -4.11 4.40 3.35
CA LEU A 35 -4.72 3.19 3.90
C LEU A 35 -4.52 3.08 5.42
N SER A 36 -4.30 4.19 6.10
CA SER A 36 -4.09 4.23 7.54
C SER A 36 -5.27 3.74 8.36
N GLY A 37 -5.03 3.22 9.57
CA GLY A 37 -6.11 2.84 10.48
C GLY A 37 -6.99 1.68 9.99
N ASN A 38 -6.45 0.81 9.12
CA ASN A 38 -7.17 -0.35 8.58
C ASN A 38 -6.73 -1.66 9.24
N ARG A 39 -7.24 -2.79 8.76
CA ARG A 39 -6.97 -4.14 9.28
C ARG A 39 -5.96 -4.91 8.41
N ILE A 40 -4.98 -4.19 7.86
CA ILE A 40 -4.03 -4.73 6.89
C ILE A 40 -2.90 -5.43 7.65
N SER A 41 -2.66 -6.70 7.33
CA SER A 41 -1.55 -7.48 7.85
C SER A 41 -0.38 -7.53 6.87
N ASN A 42 0.67 -8.27 7.21
CA ASN A 42 1.77 -8.56 6.28
C ASN A 42 1.31 -9.21 4.96
N VAL A 43 0.18 -9.94 4.96
CA VAL A 43 -0.38 -10.52 3.73
C VAL A 43 -0.85 -9.40 2.78
N GLY A 44 -1.63 -8.44 3.27
CA GLY A 44 -2.08 -7.30 2.48
C GLY A 44 -0.93 -6.39 2.04
N VAL A 45 0.06 -6.16 2.90
CA VAL A 45 1.27 -5.39 2.54
C VAL A 45 2.03 -6.05 1.40
N ASN A 46 2.18 -7.38 1.40
CA ASN A 46 2.81 -8.10 0.30
C ASN A 46 2.06 -7.88 -1.03
N HIS A 47 0.73 -7.82 -1.03
CA HIS A 47 -0.04 -7.50 -2.23
C HIS A 47 0.26 -6.08 -2.75
N LEU A 48 0.28 -5.09 -1.86
CA LEU A 48 0.61 -3.69 -2.20
C LEU A 48 2.05 -3.57 -2.73
N ALA A 49 3.01 -4.19 -2.07
CA ALA A 49 4.42 -4.14 -2.45
C ALA A 49 4.66 -4.71 -3.86
N ASN A 50 3.97 -5.81 -4.20
CA ASN A 50 3.99 -6.37 -5.55
C ASN A 50 3.30 -5.47 -6.58
N ALA A 51 2.17 -4.84 -6.23
CA ALA A 51 1.49 -3.90 -7.11
C ALA A 51 2.32 -2.64 -7.40
N ALA A 52 3.00 -2.13 -6.38
CA ALA A 52 3.90 -0.99 -6.48
C ALA A 52 5.06 -1.22 -7.46
N GLN A 53 5.46 -2.46 -7.77
CA GLN A 53 6.47 -2.73 -8.79
C GLN A 53 6.00 -2.43 -10.22
N LYS A 54 4.68 -2.36 -10.44
CA LYS A 54 4.06 -2.15 -11.75
C LYS A 54 3.45 -0.76 -11.90
N ASN A 55 3.09 -0.12 -10.79
CA ASN A 55 2.58 1.23 -10.79
C ASN A 55 3.75 2.24 -10.78
N THR A 56 3.81 3.10 -11.78
CA THR A 56 4.87 4.13 -11.93
C THR A 56 4.38 5.54 -11.58
N THR A 57 3.11 5.69 -11.19
CA THR A 57 2.50 7.00 -10.95
C THR A 57 2.36 7.32 -9.48
N LEU A 58 2.16 6.30 -8.64
CA LEU A 58 2.04 6.41 -7.20
C LEU A 58 3.38 6.81 -6.60
N THR A 59 3.38 7.93 -5.90
CA THR A 59 4.56 8.50 -5.25
C THR A 59 4.50 8.40 -3.73
N THR A 60 3.29 8.26 -3.17
CA THR A 60 3.09 8.14 -1.72
C THR A 60 2.09 7.03 -1.40
N LEU A 61 2.49 6.10 -0.54
CA LEU A 61 1.63 5.09 0.07
C LEU A 61 1.70 5.23 1.61
N VAL A 62 0.56 5.41 2.26
CA VAL A 62 0.47 5.56 3.71
C VAL A 62 -0.22 4.33 4.31
N LEU A 63 0.44 3.71 5.28
CA LEU A 63 0.00 2.47 5.94
C LEU A 63 0.08 2.57 7.48
N ILE A 64 0.08 3.78 8.03
CA ILE A 64 0.19 4.03 9.48
C ILE A 64 -0.99 3.37 10.23
N SER A 65 -0.73 2.79 11.41
CA SER A 65 -1.75 2.21 12.30
C SER A 65 -2.54 1.07 11.65
N ASN A 66 -1.80 0.05 11.19
CA ASN A 66 -2.33 -1.19 10.65
C ASN A 66 -1.75 -2.40 11.43
N TYR A 67 -2.19 -3.62 11.10
CA TYR A 67 -1.95 -4.81 11.91
C TYR A 67 -0.79 -5.66 11.38
N PHE A 68 0.41 -5.08 11.26
CA PHE A 68 1.57 -5.83 10.73
C PHE A 68 2.17 -6.83 11.73
N GLY A 69 1.72 -6.88 12.98
CA GLY A 69 2.30 -7.74 14.02
C GLY A 69 3.44 -7.06 14.77
N SER A 70 4.56 -7.75 14.99
CA SER A 70 5.76 -7.18 15.65
C SER A 70 6.74 -6.56 14.66
N GLU A 71 6.70 -6.97 13.39
CA GLU A 71 7.54 -6.46 12.32
C GLU A 71 6.86 -6.60 10.95
N ILE A 72 7.26 -5.76 10.00
CA ILE A 72 6.79 -5.86 8.61
C ILE A 72 7.61 -6.92 7.89
N ASP A 73 6.97 -7.70 7.03
CA ASP A 73 7.63 -8.67 6.18
C ASP A 73 8.82 -8.03 5.42
N SER A 74 10.03 -8.51 5.71
CA SER A 74 11.27 -8.05 5.09
C SER A 74 11.24 -8.16 3.55
N SER A 75 10.49 -9.10 3.00
CA SER A 75 10.31 -9.27 1.55
C SER A 75 9.51 -8.12 0.95
N ALA A 76 8.43 -7.69 1.61
CA ALA A 76 7.67 -6.52 1.19
C ALA A 76 8.53 -5.26 1.24
N MET A 77 9.32 -5.08 2.30
CA MET A 77 10.22 -3.94 2.44
C MET A 77 11.26 -3.88 1.31
N LYS A 78 11.84 -5.03 0.93
CA LYS A 78 12.76 -5.10 -0.23
C LYS A 78 12.08 -4.72 -1.54
N LEU A 79 10.82 -5.08 -1.73
CA LEU A 79 10.07 -4.68 -2.91
C LEU A 79 9.81 -3.16 -2.91
N PHE A 80 9.37 -2.57 -1.80
CA PHE A 80 9.22 -1.12 -1.71
C PHE A 80 10.52 -0.38 -2.00
N GLN A 81 11.66 -0.86 -1.48
CA GLN A 81 12.99 -0.29 -1.75
C GLN A 81 13.41 -0.33 -3.23
N LYS A 82 12.91 -1.29 -4.02
CA LYS A 82 13.17 -1.34 -5.48
C LYS A 82 12.43 -0.25 -6.25
N ASN A 83 11.30 0.24 -5.73
CA ASN A 83 10.60 1.37 -6.33
C ASN A 83 11.08 2.68 -5.68
N THR A 84 12.14 3.26 -6.23
CA THR A 84 12.77 4.48 -5.70
C THR A 84 11.92 5.74 -5.81
N ALA A 85 10.88 5.73 -6.65
CA ALA A 85 9.93 6.84 -6.79
C ALA A 85 8.83 6.81 -5.72
N LEU A 86 8.61 5.67 -5.06
CA LEU A 86 7.56 5.48 -4.07
C LEU A 86 8.08 5.74 -2.66
N LYS A 87 7.45 6.68 -1.96
CA LYS A 87 7.63 6.89 -0.52
C LYS A 87 6.56 6.10 0.23
N VAL A 88 7.00 5.22 1.13
CA VAL A 88 6.10 4.43 1.96
C VAL A 88 6.19 4.92 3.40
N LYS A 89 5.07 5.37 3.95
CA LYS A 89 4.95 5.78 5.36
C LYS A 89 4.30 4.64 6.13
N ILE A 90 5.02 4.05 7.08
CA ILE A 90 4.52 2.93 7.87
C ILE A 90 4.88 3.14 9.35
N SER A 91 3.92 2.90 10.22
CA SER A 91 4.10 2.80 11.67
C SER A 91 2.97 1.95 12.27
N TRP A 92 3.22 1.46 13.49
CA TRP A 92 2.28 0.70 14.31
C TRP A 92 1.10 1.55 14.79
#